data_AF-X1QLI8-F1
#
_entry.id   AF-X1QLI8-F1
#
_cell.length_a   1.000
_cell.length_b   1.000
_cell.length_c   1.000
_cell.angle_alpha   90.00
_cell.angle_beta   90.00
_cell.angle_gamma   90.00
#
_symmetry.space_group_name_H-M   'P 1'
#
loop_
_entity.id
_entity.type
_entity.pdbx_description
1 polymer ?
#
loop_
_entity_poly.entity_id
_entity_poly.type
_entity_poly.pdbx_seq_one_letter_code
_entity_poly.pdbx_strand_id
1 'polypeptide(L)' 'MISIGTDIVYIKRLEEKKFSEKIFHQSELRHNDSQKLAGIIAVKEACFKALGVSSRWLEIEVKYKKSG' A
#
# COMPACT_ATOMS: atom_id res chain seq x y z
N MET A 1 2.00 -4.39 -23.20
CA MET A 1 2.23 -2.92 -23.15
C MET A 1 2.65 -2.59 -21.74
N ILE A 2 3.71 -1.80 -21.55
CA ILE A 2 4.15 -1.37 -20.20
C ILE A 2 3.54 -0.01 -19.92
N SER A 3 2.97 0.16 -18.73
CA SER A 3 2.22 1.33 -18.26
C SER A 3 2.77 1.80 -16.92
N ILE A 4 2.48 3.04 -16.57
CA ILE A 4 2.89 3.67 -15.31
C ILE A 4 1.66 4.14 -14.52
N GLY A 5 1.75 4.05 -13.19
CA GLY A 5 0.76 4.59 -12.27
C GLY A 5 1.44 5.40 -11.17
N THR A 6 0.72 6.39 -10.64
CA THR A 6 1.16 7.23 -9.52
C THR A 6 0.01 7.48 -8.57
N ASP A 7 0.30 7.67 -7.29
CA ASP A 7 -0.71 7.96 -6.26
C ASP A 7 -0.12 8.78 -5.12
N ILE A 8 -0.98 9.55 -4.44
CA ILE A 8 -0.62 10.40 -3.30
C ILE A 8 -1.60 10.12 -2.16
N VAL A 9 -1.06 9.78 -0.99
CA VAL A 9 -1.85 9.45 0.20
C VAL A 9 -1.65 10.50 1.29
N TYR A 10 -2.76 11.00 1.85
CA TYR A 10 -2.74 11.94 2.96
C TYR A 10 -2.71 11.20 4.31
N ILE A 11 -1.57 11.24 5.00
CA ILE A 11 -1.27 10.40 6.18
C ILE A 11 -2.21 10.68 7.36
N LYS A 12 -2.62 11.94 7.61
CA LYS A 12 -3.47 12.25 8.77
C LYS A 12 -4.81 11.49 8.76
N ARG A 13 -5.32 11.11 7.59
CA ARG A 13 -6.56 10.30 7.47
C ARG A 13 -6.39 8.84 7.92
N LEU A 14 -5.16 8.39 8.10
CA LEU A 14 -4.84 7.01 8.51
C LEU A 14 -4.57 6.89 10.01
N GLU A 15 -4.09 7.96 10.66
CA GLU A 15 -3.86 7.99 12.11
C GLU A 15 -5.14 7.79 12.93
N GLU A 16 -6.29 8.11 12.35
CA GLU A 16 -7.62 8.00 12.99
C GLU A 16 -8.26 6.61 12.81
N LYS A 17 -7.64 5.70 12.05
CA LYS A 17 -8.26 4.42 11.67
C LYS A 17 -7.44 3.22 12.15
N LYS A 18 -8.14 2.19 12.64
CA LYS A 18 -7.53 0.86 12.79
C LYS A 18 -7.31 0.27 11.39
N PHE A 19 -6.06 -0.08 11.08
CA PHE A 19 -5.71 -0.67 9.79
C PHE A 19 -6.39 -2.04 9.63
N SER A 20 -6.94 -2.30 8.45
CA SER A 20 -7.72 -3.49 8.16
C SER A 20 -6.85 -4.54 7.47
N GLU A 21 -6.99 -5.79 7.94
CA GLU A 21 -6.45 -6.99 7.27
C GLU A 21 -7.03 -7.22 5.86
N LYS A 22 -8.01 -6.40 5.44
CA LYS A 22 -8.53 -6.39 4.06
C LYS A 22 -7.61 -5.64 3.08
N ILE A 23 -6.72 -4.79 3.58
CA ILE A 23 -5.84 -3.92 2.76
C ILE A 23 -4.39 -4.39 2.84
N PHE A 24 -3.96 -4.83 4.02
CA PHE A 24 -2.58 -5.17 4.30
C PHE A 24 -2.42 -6.66 4.61
N HIS A 25 -1.35 -7.24 4.09
CA HIS A 25 -0.85 -8.51 4.57
C HIS A 25 -0.28 -8.36 5.98
N GLN A 26 -0.30 -9.45 6.76
CA GLN A 26 0.31 -9.47 8.10
C GLN A 26 1.81 -9.13 8.08
N SER A 27 2.50 -9.42 6.99
CA SER A 27 3.90 -9.03 6.76
C SER A 27 4.09 -7.52 6.63
N GLU A 28 3.09 -6.80 6.12
CA GLU A 28 3.09 -5.35 5.91
C GLU A 28 2.71 -4.56 7.16
N LEU A 29 1.92 -5.19 8.06
CA LEU A 29 1.51 -4.61 9.34
C LEU A 29 2.61 -4.61 10.41
N ARG A 30 3.80 -5.13 10.10
CA ARG A 30 4.92 -5.12 11.04
C ARG A 30 5.31 -3.68 11.36
N HIS A 31 5.02 -3.29 12.61
CA HIS A 31 5.34 -2.02 13.28
C HIS A 31 4.22 -0.96 13.31
N ASN A 32 3.05 -1.23 12.70
CA ASN A 32 1.85 -0.38 12.80
C ASN A 32 2.09 1.15 12.63
N ASP A 33 3.08 1.50 11.81
CA ASP A 33 3.52 2.87 11.57
C ASP A 33 2.69 3.47 10.44
N SER A 34 1.89 4.49 10.77
CA SER A 34 0.97 5.14 9.84
C SER A 34 1.66 5.69 8.59
N GLN A 35 2.91 6.17 8.69
CA GLN A 35 3.64 6.69 7.54
C GLN A 35 4.04 5.56 6.59
N LYS A 36 4.53 4.45 7.12
CA LYS A 36 4.86 3.26 6.30
C LYS A 36 3.62 2.67 5.65
N LEU A 37 2.53 2.54 6.41
CA LEU A 37 1.28 1.99 5.90
C LEU A 37 0.66 2.89 4.83
N ALA A 38 0.78 4.21 4.97
CA ALA A 38 0.41 5.16 3.92
C ALA A 38 1.22 4.95 2.64
N GLY A 39 2.54 4.76 2.77
CA GLY A 39 3.43 4.44 1.65
C GLY A 39 3.04 3.15 0.94
N ILE A 40 2.67 2.10 1.70
CA ILE A 40 2.20 0.83 1.13
C ILE A 40 0.89 1.02 0.37
N ILE A 41 -0.07 1.80 0.90
CA ILE A 41 -1.31 2.12 0.17
C ILE A 41 -0.97 2.82 -1.15
N ALA A 42 -0.12 3.85 -1.12
CA ALA A 42 0.25 4.60 -2.31
C ALA A 42 0.89 3.71 -3.39
N VAL A 43 1.77 2.80 -2.99
CA VAL A 43 2.42 1.84 -3.91
C VAL A 43 1.40 0.87 -4.51
N LYS A 44 0.48 0.32 -3.71
CA LYS A 44 -0.55 -0.60 -4.21
C LYS A 44 -1.49 0.10 -5.19
N GLU A 45 -1.96 1.31 -4.87
CA GLU A 45 -2.79 2.14 -5.74
C GLU A 45 -2.08 2.48 -7.06
N ALA A 46 -0.81 2.89 -6.99
CA ALA A 46 -0.01 3.13 -8.18
C ALA A 46 0.11 1.87 -9.06
N CYS A 47 0.30 0.69 -8.43
CA CYS A 47 0.36 -0.59 -9.14
C CYS A 47 -0.98 -0.94 -9.79
N PHE A 48 -2.11 -0.73 -9.11
CA PHE A 48 -3.45 -0.93 -9.65
C PHE A 48 -3.71 -0.10 -10.90
N LYS A 49 -3.35 1.19 -10.86
CA LYS A 49 -3.45 2.09 -12.02
C LYS A 49 -2.57 1.64 -13.19
N ALA A 50 -1.35 1.18 -12.90
CA ALA A 50 -0.46 0.66 -13.93
C ALA A 50 -1.05 -0.63 -14.56
N LEU A 51 -1.57 -1.55 -13.76
CA LEU A 51 -2.09 -2.85 -14.22
C LEU A 51 -3.52 -2.78 -14.78
N GLY A 52 -4.23 -1.66 -14.60
CA GLY A 52 -5.63 -1.53 -15.02
C GLY A 52 -6.59 -2.40 -14.19
N VAL A 53 -6.26 -2.65 -12.93
CA VAL A 53 -7.10 -3.42 -11.98
C VAL A 53 -7.53 -2.53 -10.81
N SER A 54 -8.52 -2.95 -10.03
CA SER A 54 -8.96 -2.24 -8.83
C SER A 54 -9.30 -3.21 -7.69
N SER A 55 -9.10 -2.78 -6.45
CA SER A 55 -9.62 -3.44 -5.24
C SER A 55 -9.06 -4.84 -4.94
N ARG A 56 -7.86 -5.17 -5.44
CA ARG A 56 -7.18 -6.45 -5.23
C ARG A 56 -6.04 -6.34 -4.21
N TRP A 57 -6.36 -5.78 -3.05
CA TRP A 57 -5.39 -5.35 -2.03
C TRP A 57 -4.47 -6.45 -1.49
N LEU A 58 -4.97 -7.67 -1.38
CA LEU A 58 -4.22 -8.83 -0.87
C LEU A 58 -3.60 -9.70 -1.98
N GLU A 59 -3.72 -9.30 -3.26
CA GLU A 59 -2.98 -9.94 -4.36
C GLU A 59 -1.59 -9.31 -4.56
N ILE A 60 -1.35 -8.15 -3.95
CA ILE A 60 -0.09 -7.42 -4.03
C ILE A 60 0.48 -7.28 -2.61
N GLU A 61 1.72 -7.73 -2.44
CA GLU A 61 2.48 -7.64 -1.19
C GLU A 61 3.73 -6.78 -1.40
N VAL A 62 3.90 -5.77 -0.54
CA VAL A 62 5.08 -4.90 -0.51
C VAL A 62 6.11 -5.49 0.45
N LYS A 63 7.31 -5.77 -0.07
CA LYS A 63 8.45 -6.27 0.70
C LYS A 63 9.61 -5.30 0.61
N TYR A 64 10.29 -5.11 1.74
CA TYR A 64 11.51 -4.33 1.83
C TYR A 64 12.72 -5.25 1.81
N LYS A 65 13.78 -4.86 1.10
CA LYS A 65 15.09 -5.50 1.22
C LYS A 65 15.86 -4.84 2.37
N LYS A 66 17.00 -5.42 2.73
CA LYS A 66 17.88 -4.83 3.76
C LYS A 66 18.40 -3.43 3.39
N SER A 67 18.43 -3.12 2.10
CA SER A 67 18.79 -1.81 1.54
C SER A 67 17.73 -0.73 1.74
N GLY A 68 16.59 -1.07 2.36
CA GLY A 68 15.32 -0.43 2.03
C GLY A 68 14.71 -1.05 0.78
#